data_AF-A0A1G6GT89-F1
#
_entry.id   AF-A0A1G6GT89-F1
#
_cell.length_a   1.000
_cell.length_b   1.000
_cell.length_c   1.000
_cell.angle_alpha   90.00
_cell.angle_beta   90.00
_cell.angle_gamma   90.00
#
_symmetry.space_group_name_H-M   'P 1'
#
loop_
_entity.id
_entity.type
_entity.pdbx_description
1 polymer ?
#
loop_
_entity_poly.entity_id
_entity_poly.type
_entity_poly.pdbx_seq_one_letter_code
_entity_poly.pdbx_strand_id
1 'polypeptide(L)'
;MAKDNNLMERNNVIRAGVMGGNDGILSISGIILGVAGATTNVGTILLAGFAGTLAGMVSMAMGEYVSVSSQHDAQAKVTKIQTEALATDYQKEFDFVEKKYQDVGISKELAQQATKEMMDKDALVTTVRERYGFSPNSVLNAGSAALASFISFPLGATLPMLAMWLTPTTYREIVTFLAVLFALALTGYSAASLNGADRKHAAIRNIVAGIFTMIVTFAIGSLFR
;
A
#
# COMPACT_ATOMS: atom_id res chain seq x y z
N MET A 1 2.72 -19.90 -13.12
CA MET A 1 1.81 -18.87 -13.70
C MET A 1 0.52 -18.74 -12.90
N ALA A 2 -0.43 -19.68 -12.93
CA ALA A 2 -1.69 -19.52 -12.15
C ALA A 2 -1.48 -19.41 -10.62
N LYS A 3 -0.48 -20.10 -10.07
CA LYS A 3 -0.14 -20.06 -8.64
C LYS A 3 0.53 -18.74 -8.22
N ASP A 4 1.29 -18.12 -9.12
CA ASP A 4 2.04 -16.88 -8.86
C ASP A 4 1.12 -15.65 -8.87
N ASN A 5 0.15 -15.63 -9.80
CA ASN A 5 -0.88 -14.58 -9.85
C ASN A 5 -1.68 -14.50 -8.54
N ASN A 6 -2.03 -15.65 -7.94
CA ASN A 6 -2.77 -15.70 -6.68
C ASN A 6 -1.95 -15.16 -5.49
N LEU A 7 -0.64 -15.43 -5.44
CA LEU A 7 0.22 -14.91 -4.38
C LEU A 7 0.42 -13.39 -4.48
N MET A 8 0.63 -12.85 -5.68
CA MET A 8 0.78 -11.41 -5.90
C MET A 8 -0.50 -10.65 -5.56
N GLU A 9 -1.66 -11.18 -5.99
CA GLU A 9 -2.96 -10.59 -5.67
C GLU A 9 -3.24 -10.60 -4.16
N ARG A 10 -3.02 -11.74 -3.49
CA ARG A 10 -3.17 -11.84 -2.03
C ARG A 10 -2.24 -10.89 -1.28
N ASN A 11 -0.98 -10.80 -1.69
CA ASN A 11 -0.05 -9.87 -1.08
C ASN A 11 -0.46 -8.41 -1.28
N ASN A 12 -1.02 -8.06 -2.46
CA ASN A 12 -1.52 -6.72 -2.70
C ASN A 12 -2.71 -6.37 -1.78
N VAL A 13 -3.66 -7.30 -1.61
CA VAL A 13 -4.81 -7.15 -0.72
C VAL A 13 -4.37 -7.03 0.74
N ILE A 14 -3.45 -7.89 1.19
CA ILE A 14 -2.91 -7.84 2.55
C ILE A 14 -2.18 -6.53 2.80
N ARG A 15 -1.34 -6.09 1.86
CA ARG A 15 -0.63 -4.79 1.93
C ARG A 15 -1.63 -3.65 2.06
N ALA A 16 -2.63 -3.60 1.18
CA ALA A 16 -3.65 -2.55 1.17
C ALA A 16 -4.42 -2.51 2.52
N GLY A 17 -4.87 -3.67 3.01
CA GLY A 17 -5.57 -3.76 4.30
C GLY A 17 -4.71 -3.37 5.51
N VAL A 18 -3.45 -3.79 5.54
CA VAL A 18 -2.52 -3.43 6.62
C VAL A 18 -2.20 -1.93 6.59
N MET A 19 -1.98 -1.37 5.39
CA MET A 19 -1.73 0.05 5.22
C MET A 19 -2.97 0.85 5.64
N GLY A 20 -4.17 0.43 5.27
CA GLY A 20 -5.41 1.10 5.63
C GLY A 20 -5.70 1.09 7.12
N GLY A 21 -5.58 -0.05 7.79
CA GLY A 21 -5.75 -0.11 9.24
C GLY A 21 -4.74 0.76 9.99
N ASN A 22 -3.47 0.74 9.58
CA ASN A 22 -2.44 1.55 10.22
C ASN A 22 -2.66 3.06 10.00
N ASP A 23 -3.04 3.46 8.78
CA ASP A 23 -3.30 4.85 8.45
C ASP A 23 -4.57 5.37 9.15
N GLY A 24 -5.60 4.54 9.30
CA GLY A 24 -6.79 4.85 10.08
C GLY A 24 -6.49 5.11 11.56
N ILE A 25 -5.62 4.31 12.19
CA ILE A 25 -5.17 4.56 13.56
C ILE A 25 -4.41 5.89 13.64
N LEU A 26 -3.43 6.08 12.75
CA LEU A 26 -2.50 7.22 12.80
C LEU A 26 -3.20 8.55 12.50
N SER A 27 -3.92 8.63 11.39
CA SER A 27 -4.57 9.86 10.94
C SER A 27 -5.69 10.29 11.90
N ILE A 28 -6.55 9.36 12.33
CA ILE A 28 -7.69 9.70 13.18
C ILE A 28 -7.26 10.00 14.60
N SER A 29 -6.24 9.31 15.14
CA SER A 29 -5.65 9.70 16.43
C SER A 29 -5.08 11.11 16.39
N GLY A 30 -4.38 11.48 15.31
CA GLY A 30 -3.90 12.84 15.07
C GLY A 30 -5.01 13.88 15.07
N ILE A 31 -6.10 13.62 14.34
CA ILE A 31 -7.27 14.52 14.27
C ILE A 31 -7.92 14.68 15.64
N ILE A 32 -8.29 13.58 16.31
CA ILE A 32 -9.05 13.67 17.55
C ILE A 32 -8.23 14.24 18.70
N LEU A 33 -6.93 13.94 18.78
CA LEU A 33 -6.05 14.54 19.80
C LEU A 33 -5.75 16.00 19.47
N GLY A 34 -5.62 16.36 18.19
CA GLY A 34 -5.51 17.76 17.78
C GLY A 34 -6.74 18.57 18.20
N VAL A 35 -7.94 18.06 17.92
CA VAL A 35 -9.19 18.74 18.33
C VAL A 35 -9.36 18.73 19.86
N ALA A 36 -8.95 17.66 20.55
CA ALA A 36 -8.94 17.62 22.01
C ALA A 36 -7.98 18.64 22.64
N GLY A 37 -6.90 18.98 21.95
CA GLY A 37 -6.03 20.09 22.32
C GLY A 37 -6.78 21.43 22.38
N ALA A 38 -7.71 21.66 21.43
CA ALA A 38 -8.48 22.89 21.28
C ALA A 38 -9.81 22.92 22.07
N THR A 39 -10.41 21.79 22.41
CA THR A 39 -11.70 21.76 23.11
C THR A 39 -11.89 20.52 23.97
N THR A 40 -12.69 20.63 25.03
CA THR A 40 -13.10 19.50 25.88
C THR A 40 -14.44 18.88 25.45
N ASN A 41 -15.12 19.47 24.46
CA ASN A 41 -16.40 18.99 23.96
C ASN A 41 -16.24 17.67 23.18
N VAL A 42 -16.73 16.57 23.76
CA VAL A 42 -16.69 15.22 23.15
C VAL A 42 -17.38 15.20 21.78
N GLY A 43 -18.53 15.86 21.66
CA GLY A 43 -19.30 15.89 20.42
C GLY A 43 -18.50 16.50 19.27
N THR A 44 -17.80 17.61 19.52
CA THR A 44 -16.93 18.25 18.54
C THR A 44 -15.74 17.36 18.16
N ILE A 45 -15.07 16.74 19.14
CA ILE A 45 -13.94 15.84 18.90
C ILE A 45 -14.37 14.62 18.07
N LEU A 46 -15.48 13.99 18.44
CA LEU A 46 -16.00 12.82 17.73
C LEU A 46 -16.51 13.18 16.35
N LEU A 47 -17.18 14.32 16.18
CA LEU A 47 -17.62 14.79 14.86
C LEU A 47 -16.43 14.97 13.92
N ALA A 48 -15.34 15.59 14.39
CA ALA A 48 -14.11 15.71 13.61
C ALA A 48 -13.48 14.34 13.29
N GLY A 49 -13.45 13.42 14.27
CA GLY A 49 -12.99 12.05 14.07
C GLY A 49 -13.82 11.27 13.04
N PHE A 50 -15.14 11.36 13.07
CA PHE A 50 -16.04 10.74 12.10
C PHE A 50 -15.87 11.34 10.71
N ALA A 51 -15.84 12.67 10.59
CA ALA A 51 -15.62 13.35 9.32
C ALA A 51 -14.26 12.97 8.72
N GLY A 52 -13.20 12.98 9.53
CA GLY A 52 -11.88 12.51 9.15
C GLY A 52 -11.86 11.04 8.74
N THR A 53 -12.61 10.18 9.44
CA THR A 53 -12.69 8.76 9.12
C THR A 53 -13.32 8.52 7.75
N LEU A 54 -14.44 9.18 7.46
CA LEU A 54 -15.12 9.07 6.17
C LEU A 54 -14.26 9.65 5.03
N ALA A 55 -13.66 10.83 5.25
CA ALA A 55 -12.80 11.46 4.26
C ALA A 55 -11.55 10.60 3.96
N GLY A 56 -10.87 10.10 5.00
CA GLY A 56 -9.69 9.25 4.88
C GLY A 56 -10.01 7.90 4.23
N MET A 57 -11.11 7.26 4.63
CA MET A 57 -11.58 6.00 4.04
C MET A 57 -11.79 6.12 2.53
N VAL A 58 -12.55 7.13 2.09
CA VAL A 58 -12.84 7.34 0.67
C VAL A 58 -11.56 7.73 -0.09
N SER A 59 -10.77 8.65 0.47
CA SER A 59 -9.52 9.09 -0.15
C SER A 59 -8.55 7.94 -0.37
N MET A 60 -8.41 7.05 0.62
CA MET A 60 -7.51 5.91 0.54
C MET A 60 -8.00 4.83 -0.43
N ALA A 61 -9.29 4.49 -0.39
CA ALA A 61 -9.86 3.52 -1.31
C ALA A 61 -9.75 3.99 -2.77
N MET A 62 -10.06 5.26 -3.03
CA MET A 62 -9.93 5.86 -4.36
C MET A 62 -8.47 6.00 -4.77
N GLY A 63 -7.58 6.37 -3.86
CA GLY A 63 -6.13 6.45 -4.12
C GLY A 63 -5.55 5.10 -4.54
N GLU A 64 -5.95 4.03 -3.87
CA GLU A 64 -5.56 2.66 -4.21
C GLU A 64 -6.13 2.22 -5.56
N TYR A 65 -7.42 2.49 -5.81
CA TYR A 65 -8.06 2.19 -7.10
C TYR A 65 -7.38 2.92 -8.26
N VAL A 66 -7.15 4.23 -8.13
CA VAL A 66 -6.51 5.07 -9.14
C VAL A 66 -5.05 4.65 -9.36
N SER A 67 -4.32 4.30 -8.30
CA SER A 67 -2.93 3.83 -8.41
C SER A 67 -2.84 2.54 -9.22
N VAL A 68 -3.64 1.53 -8.88
CA VAL A 68 -3.63 0.24 -9.60
C VAL A 68 -4.16 0.40 -11.02
N SER A 69 -5.20 1.22 -11.22
CA SER A 69 -5.73 1.51 -12.57
C SER A 69 -4.68 2.19 -13.46
N SER A 70 -3.95 3.17 -12.92
CA SER A 70 -2.88 3.85 -13.66
C SER A 70 -1.73 2.90 -14.01
N GLN A 71 -1.39 1.96 -13.12
CA GLN A 71 -0.42 0.91 -13.44
C GLN A 71 -0.89 0.00 -14.56
N HIS A 72 -2.17 -0.39 -14.55
CA HIS A 72 -2.76 -1.19 -15.62
C HIS A 72 -2.74 -0.44 -16.96
N ASP A 73 -3.10 0.84 -16.99
CA ASP A 73 -3.07 1.65 -18.20
C ASP A 73 -1.64 1.78 -18.77
N ALA A 74 -0.65 1.94 -17.89
CA ALA A 74 0.75 1.96 -18.28
C ALA A 74 1.20 0.61 -18.88
N GLN A 75 0.81 -0.51 -18.27
CA GLN A 75 1.11 -1.86 -18.76
C GLN A 75 0.43 -2.14 -20.10
N ALA A 76 -0.83 -1.71 -20.28
CA ALA A 76 -1.57 -1.86 -21.53
C ALA A 76 -0.91 -1.08 -22.67
N LYS A 77 -0.46 0.15 -22.40
CA LYS A 77 0.29 0.96 -23.37
C LYS A 77 1.59 0.28 -23.79
N VAL A 78 2.36 -0.21 -22.82
CA VAL A 78 3.63 -0.91 -23.09
C VAL A 78 3.39 -2.18 -23.91
N THR A 79 2.36 -2.95 -23.57
CA THR A 79 1.98 -4.16 -24.30
C THR A 79 1.65 -3.84 -25.76
N LYS A 80 0.89 -2.75 -26.01
CA LYS A 80 0.59 -2.30 -27.36
C LYS A 80 1.84 -1.91 -28.16
N ILE A 81 2.73 -1.11 -27.55
CA ILE A 81 4.00 -0.70 -28.19
C ILE A 81 4.85 -1.93 -28.53
N GLN A 82 4.92 -2.90 -27.63
CA GLN A 82 5.73 -4.10 -27.85
C GLN A 82 5.12 -5.03 -28.92
N THR A 83 3.79 -5.13 -28.99
CA THR A 83 3.10 -5.83 -30.07
C THR A 83 3.42 -5.20 -31.43
N GLU A 84 3.40 -3.86 -31.53
CA GLU A 84 3.76 -3.14 -32.76
C GLU A 84 5.26 -3.32 -33.10
N ALA A 85 6.15 -3.33 -32.10
CA ALA A 85 7.57 -3.56 -32.29
C ALA A 85 7.85 -4.97 -32.84
N LEU A 86 7.21 -6.00 -32.27
CA LEU A 86 7.32 -7.39 -32.75
C LEU A 86 6.79 -7.57 -34.18
N ALA A 87 5.73 -6.84 -34.54
CA ALA A 87 5.19 -6.87 -35.89
C ALA A 87 6.07 -6.12 -36.91
N THR A 88 6.82 -5.11 -36.46
CA THR A 88 7.66 -4.27 -37.32
C THR A 88 9.03 -4.90 -37.57
N ASP A 89 9.69 -5.39 -36.52
CA ASP A 89 11.04 -5.97 -36.60
C ASP A 89 11.24 -7.03 -35.53
N TYR A 90 10.83 -8.26 -35.84
CA TYR A 90 10.98 -9.40 -34.94
C TYR A 90 12.44 -9.69 -34.60
N GLN A 91 13.35 -9.55 -35.57
CA GLN A 91 14.77 -9.90 -35.38
C GLN A 91 15.42 -8.96 -34.38
N LYS A 92 15.12 -7.66 -34.44
CA LYS A 92 15.61 -6.68 -33.46
C LYS A 92 15.16 -7.00 -32.03
N GLU A 93 13.91 -7.45 -31.87
CA GLU A 93 13.39 -7.86 -30.56
C GLU A 93 14.02 -9.17 -30.06
N PHE A 94 14.30 -10.10 -30.97
CA PHE A 94 15.07 -11.32 -30.68
C PHE A 94 16.50 -11.00 -30.21
N ASP A 95 17.22 -10.18 -30.97
CA ASP A 95 18.59 -9.77 -30.68
C ASP A 95 18.68 -9.05 -29.33
N PHE A 96 17.66 -8.26 -28.97
CA PHE A 96 17.56 -7.61 -27.67
C PHE A 96 17.52 -8.62 -26.52
N VAL A 97 16.67 -9.65 -26.61
CA VAL A 97 16.53 -10.66 -25.56
C VAL A 97 17.80 -11.53 -25.47
N GLU A 98 18.34 -11.95 -26.62
CA GLU A 98 19.61 -12.70 -26.67
C GLU A 98 20.75 -11.92 -26.02
N LYS A 99 20.90 -10.64 -26.38
CA LYS A 99 21.93 -9.78 -25.80
C LYS A 99 21.76 -9.62 -24.29
N LYS A 100 20.52 -9.45 -23.81
CA LYS A 100 20.25 -9.36 -22.37
C LYS A 100 20.68 -10.62 -21.62
N TYR A 101 20.48 -11.80 -22.20
CA TYR A 101 20.97 -13.05 -21.62
C TYR A 101 22.50 -13.14 -21.62
N GLN A 102 23.16 -12.68 -22.69
CA GLN A 102 24.63 -12.60 -22.72
C GLN A 102 25.18 -11.63 -21.66
N ASP A 103 24.52 -10.49 -21.45
CA ASP A 103 24.92 -9.47 -20.48
C ASP A 103 24.85 -9.99 -19.02
N VAL A 104 24.02 -11.00 -18.73
CA VAL A 104 23.97 -11.68 -17.42
C VAL A 104 24.90 -12.90 -17.32
N GLY A 105 25.75 -13.12 -18.32
CA GLY A 105 26.80 -14.14 -18.31
C GLY A 105 26.41 -15.48 -18.96
N ILE A 106 25.29 -15.57 -19.67
CA ILE A 106 24.92 -16.76 -20.44
C ILE A 106 25.78 -16.82 -21.72
N SER A 107 26.31 -17.99 -22.08
CA SER A 107 27.08 -18.14 -23.33
C SER A 107 26.20 -17.81 -24.53
N LYS A 108 26.81 -17.35 -25.63
CA LYS A 108 26.07 -16.94 -26.82
C LYS A 108 25.15 -18.06 -27.36
N GLU A 109 25.65 -19.28 -27.41
CA GLU A 109 24.91 -20.44 -27.92
C GLU A 109 23.67 -20.72 -27.05
N LEU A 110 23.83 -20.67 -25.73
CA LEU A 110 22.75 -20.91 -24.78
C LEU A 110 21.76 -19.74 -24.75
N ALA A 111 22.25 -18.50 -24.87
CA ALA A 111 21.42 -17.30 -24.94
C ALA A 111 20.52 -17.34 -26.18
N GLN A 112 21.08 -17.71 -27.34
CA GLN A 112 20.32 -17.83 -28.59
C GLN A 112 19.25 -18.93 -28.49
N GLN A 113 19.61 -20.09 -27.95
CA GLN A 113 18.66 -21.19 -27.75
C GLN A 113 17.53 -20.79 -26.78
N ALA A 114 17.89 -20.20 -25.64
CA ALA A 114 16.91 -19.76 -24.64
C ALA A 114 15.97 -18.68 -25.20
N THR A 115 16.49 -17.70 -25.93
CA THR A 115 15.66 -16.66 -26.58
C THR A 115 14.69 -17.30 -27.56
N LYS A 116 15.15 -18.22 -28.40
CA LYS A 116 14.30 -18.92 -29.37
C LYS A 116 13.17 -19.68 -28.70
N GLU A 117 13.49 -20.56 -27.74
CA GLU A 117 12.48 -21.36 -27.05
C GLU A 117 11.43 -20.48 -26.33
N MET A 118 11.86 -19.36 -25.75
CA MET A 118 10.98 -18.44 -25.02
C MET A 118 10.09 -17.62 -25.96
N MET A 119 10.65 -17.08 -27.05
CA MET A 119 9.88 -16.31 -28.04
C MET A 119 8.95 -17.17 -28.89
N ASP A 120 9.32 -18.43 -29.19
CA ASP A 120 8.45 -19.39 -29.88
C ASP A 120 7.21 -19.73 -29.05
N LYS A 121 7.33 -19.73 -27.71
CA LYS A 121 6.21 -19.95 -26.80
C LYS A 121 5.31 -18.72 -26.69
N ASP A 122 5.89 -17.55 -26.44
CA ASP A 122 5.19 -16.28 -26.37
C ASP A 122 6.18 -15.11 -26.49
N ALA A 123 6.35 -14.59 -27.70
CA ALA A 123 7.26 -13.48 -27.97
C ALA A 123 6.85 -12.20 -27.24
N LEU A 124 5.55 -11.93 -27.08
CA LEU A 124 5.06 -10.72 -26.42
C LEU A 124 5.34 -10.79 -24.92
N VAL A 125 4.96 -11.87 -24.26
CA VAL A 125 5.22 -12.05 -22.82
C VAL A 125 6.71 -12.07 -22.54
N THR A 126 7.51 -12.75 -23.37
CA THR A 126 8.97 -12.80 -23.21
C THR A 126 9.57 -11.41 -23.35
N THR A 127 9.29 -10.69 -24.43
CA THR A 127 9.89 -9.38 -24.66
C THR A 127 9.41 -8.32 -23.67
N VAL A 128 8.13 -8.31 -23.28
CA VAL A 128 7.64 -7.41 -22.25
C VAL A 128 8.30 -7.69 -20.90
N ARG A 129 8.41 -8.97 -20.51
CA ARG A 129 9.06 -9.36 -19.26
C ARG A 129 10.54 -9.00 -19.26
N GLU A 130 11.24 -9.26 -20.34
CA GLU A 130 12.67 -8.97 -20.42
C GLU A 130 12.97 -7.47 -20.56
N ARG A 131 12.11 -6.70 -21.22
CA ARG A 131 12.33 -5.26 -21.41
C ARG A 131 11.84 -4.41 -20.22
N TYR A 132 10.72 -4.78 -19.62
CA TYR A 132 10.01 -3.95 -18.63
C TYR A 132 9.86 -4.61 -17.25
N GLY A 133 10.22 -5.87 -17.09
CA GLY A 133 10.26 -6.54 -15.79
C GLY A 133 8.89 -6.96 -15.22
N PHE A 134 7.83 -6.94 -16.03
CA PHE A 134 6.50 -7.43 -15.63
C PHE A 134 5.92 -8.40 -16.67
N SER A 135 4.93 -9.18 -16.26
CA SER A 135 4.21 -10.07 -17.18
C SER A 135 2.86 -9.45 -17.57
N PRO A 136 2.51 -9.37 -18.86
CA PRO A 136 1.22 -8.83 -19.31
C PRO A 136 -0.02 -9.47 -18.66
N ASN A 137 0.12 -10.70 -18.17
CA ASN A 137 -0.96 -11.49 -17.58
C ASN A 137 -1.07 -11.38 -16.04
N SER A 138 -0.28 -10.52 -15.39
CA SER A 138 -0.41 -10.28 -13.94
C SER A 138 -1.43 -9.17 -13.69
N VAL A 139 -2.72 -9.53 -13.67
CA VAL A 139 -3.79 -8.58 -13.40
C VAL A 139 -3.86 -8.33 -11.90
N LEU A 140 -3.44 -7.14 -11.46
CA LEU A 140 -3.70 -6.70 -10.09
C LEU A 140 -5.15 -6.21 -10.00
N ASN A 141 -5.93 -6.81 -9.11
CA ASN A 141 -7.32 -6.41 -8.91
C ASN A 141 -7.40 -5.10 -8.09
N ALA A 142 -7.59 -3.98 -8.80
CA ALA A 142 -7.75 -2.65 -8.21
C ALA A 142 -8.92 -2.59 -7.21
N GLY A 143 -10.03 -3.26 -7.52
CA GLY A 143 -11.22 -3.27 -6.68
C GLY A 143 -10.99 -3.96 -5.35
N SER A 144 -10.32 -5.12 -5.35
CA SER A 144 -10.03 -5.86 -4.11
C SER A 144 -9.08 -5.12 -3.18
N ALA A 145 -8.04 -4.48 -3.71
CA ALA A 145 -7.12 -3.67 -2.92
C ALA A 145 -7.84 -2.43 -2.35
N ALA A 146 -8.60 -1.71 -3.17
CA ALA A 146 -9.39 -0.56 -2.73
C ALA A 146 -10.40 -0.93 -1.64
N LEU A 147 -11.11 -2.05 -1.79
CA LEU A 147 -12.08 -2.54 -0.80
C LEU A 147 -11.40 -2.94 0.51
N ALA A 148 -10.23 -3.58 0.44
CA ALA A 148 -9.46 -3.91 1.65
C ALA A 148 -9.04 -2.67 2.42
N SER A 149 -8.56 -1.62 1.73
CA SER A 149 -8.26 -0.32 2.36
C SER A 149 -9.52 0.35 2.90
N PHE A 150 -10.62 0.35 2.13
CA PHE A 150 -11.90 0.94 2.51
C PHE A 150 -12.45 0.36 3.81
N ILE A 151 -12.32 -0.96 4.03
CA ILE A 151 -12.81 -1.62 5.25
C ILE A 151 -11.80 -1.48 6.39
N SER A 152 -10.51 -1.64 6.12
CA SER A 152 -9.48 -1.62 7.17
C SER A 152 -9.29 -0.24 7.80
N PHE A 153 -9.42 0.84 7.03
CA PHE A 153 -9.27 2.21 7.53
C PHE A 153 -10.21 2.56 8.68
N PRO A 154 -11.55 2.44 8.56
CA PRO A 154 -12.46 2.71 9.67
C PRO A 154 -12.25 1.75 10.84
N LEU A 155 -11.88 0.49 10.58
CA LEU A 155 -11.56 -0.45 11.66
C LEU A 155 -10.35 0.04 12.47
N GLY A 156 -9.32 0.56 11.81
CA GLY A 156 -8.20 1.20 12.48
C GLY A 156 -8.61 2.44 13.27
N ALA A 157 -9.46 3.28 12.68
CA ALA A 157 -9.98 4.51 13.29
C ALA A 157 -10.86 4.27 14.52
N THR A 158 -11.54 3.11 14.61
CA THR A 158 -12.46 2.83 15.72
C THR A 158 -11.77 2.83 17.08
N LEU A 159 -10.53 2.35 17.17
CA LEU A 159 -9.80 2.27 18.43
C LEU A 159 -9.55 3.66 19.06
N PRO A 160 -8.94 4.64 18.38
CA PRO A 160 -8.78 5.97 18.94
C PRO A 160 -10.13 6.64 19.24
N MET A 161 -11.15 6.43 18.42
CA MET A 161 -12.48 6.99 18.65
C MET A 161 -13.18 6.42 19.89
N LEU A 162 -13.11 5.11 20.10
CA LEU A 162 -13.67 4.45 21.28
C LEU A 162 -12.92 4.83 22.55
N ALA A 163 -11.58 4.90 22.49
CA ALA A 163 -10.78 5.36 23.62
C ALA A 163 -11.14 6.79 24.03
N MET A 164 -11.36 7.68 23.06
CA MET A 164 -11.79 9.05 23.29
C MET A 164 -13.22 9.12 23.85
N TRP A 165 -14.15 8.30 23.35
CA TRP A 165 -15.55 8.32 23.79
C TRP A 165 -15.76 7.74 25.18
N LEU A 166 -15.12 6.61 25.50
CA LEU A 166 -15.35 5.86 26.73
C LEU A 166 -14.56 6.39 27.93
N THR A 167 -13.52 7.20 27.71
CA THR A 167 -12.67 7.69 28.80
C THR A 167 -13.22 8.96 29.43
N PRO A 168 -13.25 9.06 30.78
CA PRO A 168 -13.58 10.29 31.49
C PRO A 168 -12.73 11.49 31.05
N THR A 169 -13.33 12.68 31.06
CA THR A 169 -12.74 13.92 30.52
C THR A 169 -11.33 14.21 31.06
N THR A 170 -11.06 13.89 32.33
CA THR A 170 -9.76 14.13 32.98
C THR A 170 -8.62 13.32 32.38
N TYR A 171 -8.87 12.10 31.90
CA TYR A 171 -7.82 11.16 31.49
C TYR A 171 -7.85 10.83 29.99
N ARG A 172 -8.79 11.42 29.25
CA ARG A 172 -9.12 11.04 27.87
C ARG A 172 -7.95 11.15 26.91
N GLU A 173 -7.21 12.25 26.99
CA GLU A 173 -6.06 12.52 26.12
C GLU A 173 -4.96 11.46 26.33
N ILE A 174 -4.55 11.24 27.58
CA ILE A 174 -3.48 10.28 27.94
C ILE A 174 -3.89 8.84 27.63
N VAL A 175 -5.12 8.44 27.98
CA VAL A 175 -5.59 7.07 27.71
C VAL A 175 -5.69 6.80 26.21
N THR A 176 -6.21 7.77 25.43
CA THR A 176 -6.27 7.65 23.97
C THR A 176 -4.88 7.54 23.38
N PHE A 177 -3.94 8.39 23.83
CA PHE A 177 -2.55 8.35 23.39
C PHE A 177 -1.92 6.97 23.63
N LEU A 178 -2.03 6.43 24.85
CA LEU A 178 -1.49 5.10 25.19
C LEU A 178 -2.17 3.97 24.41
N ALA A 179 -3.49 4.03 24.23
CA ALA A 179 -4.24 3.06 23.43
C ALA A 179 -3.76 3.05 21.97
N VAL A 180 -3.50 4.23 21.40
CA VAL A 180 -2.97 4.38 20.03
C VAL A 180 -1.55 3.82 19.93
N LEU A 181 -0.68 4.07 20.91
CA LEU A 181 0.68 3.48 20.90
C LEU A 181 0.63 1.95 20.91
N PHE A 182 -0.24 1.37 21.73
CA PHE A 182 -0.45 -0.07 21.77
C PHE A 182 -0.98 -0.60 20.44
N ALA A 183 -1.95 0.09 19.83
CA ALA A 183 -2.50 -0.28 18.53
C ALA A 183 -1.43 -0.23 17.43
N LEU A 184 -0.64 0.84 17.37
CA LEU A 184 0.45 1.00 16.39
C LEU A 184 1.57 -0.03 16.56
N ALA A 185 1.87 -0.41 17.81
CA ALA A 185 2.80 -1.50 18.09
C ALA A 185 2.27 -2.82 17.53
N LEU A 186 0.99 -3.13 17.78
CA LEU A 186 0.35 -4.36 17.32
C LEU A 186 0.22 -4.42 15.80
N THR A 187 -0.21 -3.33 15.16
CA THR A 187 -0.30 -3.27 13.69
C THR A 187 1.06 -3.31 13.04
N GLY A 188 2.07 -2.59 13.56
CA GLY A 188 3.44 -2.64 13.06
C GLY A 188 4.07 -4.03 13.17
N TYR A 189 3.85 -4.70 14.30
CA TYR A 189 4.29 -6.09 14.50
C TYR A 189 3.60 -7.05 13.53
N SER A 190 2.27 -6.96 13.40
CA SER A 190 1.46 -7.82 12.55
C SER A 190 1.80 -7.63 11.07
N ALA A 191 1.93 -6.37 10.63
CA ALA A 191 2.36 -5.98 9.29
C ALA A 191 3.69 -6.62 8.91
N ALA A 192 4.69 -6.54 9.80
CA ALA A 192 6.00 -7.11 9.55
C ALA A 192 5.97 -8.64 9.56
N SER A 193 5.17 -9.25 10.43
CA SER A 193 5.02 -10.70 10.47
C SER A 193 4.41 -11.26 9.18
N LEU A 194 3.47 -10.54 8.56
CA LEU A 194 2.84 -10.95 7.30
C LEU A 194 3.79 -10.75 6.10
N ASN A 195 4.64 -9.72 6.14
CA ASN A 195 5.54 -9.36 5.04
C ASN A 195 6.96 -9.95 5.18
N GLY A 196 7.22 -10.77 6.20
CA GLY A 196 8.55 -11.35 6.45
C GLY A 196 9.62 -10.30 6.84
N ALA A 197 9.21 -9.12 7.31
CA ALA A 197 10.11 -8.04 7.68
C ALA A 197 10.50 -8.09 9.17
N ASP A 198 11.47 -7.28 9.57
CA ASP A 198 11.85 -7.15 10.99
C ASP A 198 10.69 -6.51 11.80
N ARG A 199 10.14 -7.31 12.72
CA ARG A 199 8.97 -6.97 13.52
C ARG A 199 9.24 -5.83 14.51
N LYS A 200 10.44 -5.78 15.09
CA LYS A 200 10.79 -4.75 16.08
C LYS A 200 10.94 -3.41 15.40
N HIS A 201 11.67 -3.36 14.29
CA HIS A 201 11.88 -2.13 13.54
C HIS A 201 10.58 -1.56 12.97
N ALA A 202 9.70 -2.42 12.46
CA ALA A 202 8.38 -1.99 11.95
C ALA A 202 7.48 -1.43 13.06
N ALA A 203 7.41 -2.09 14.22
CA ALA A 203 6.64 -1.60 15.36
C ALA A 203 7.17 -0.26 15.87
N ILE A 204 8.50 -0.13 16.03
CA ILE A 204 9.14 1.12 16.46
C ILE A 204 8.84 2.26 15.48
N ARG A 205 8.97 2.02 14.16
CA ARG A 205 8.67 3.03 13.14
C ARG A 205 7.23 3.54 13.25
N ASN A 206 6.26 2.64 13.43
CA ASN A 206 4.86 3.02 13.57
C ASN A 206 4.61 3.82 14.85
N ILE A 207 5.19 3.38 15.97
CA ILE A 207 5.09 4.09 17.26
C ILE A 207 5.68 5.50 17.13
N VAL A 208 6.88 5.64 16.55
CA VAL A 208 7.55 6.94 16.38
C VAL A 208 6.73 7.87 15.51
N ALA A 209 6.19 7.37 14.39
CA ALA A 209 5.28 8.14 13.54
C ALA A 209 4.03 8.57 14.32
N GLY A 210 3.43 7.66 15.09
CA GLY A 210 2.29 7.93 15.97
C GLY A 210 2.54 9.02 16.99
N ILE A 211 3.63 8.90 17.75
CA ILE A 211 4.05 9.89 18.75
C ILE A 211 4.23 11.25 18.09
N PHE A 212 4.97 11.29 16.97
CA PHE A 212 5.22 12.54 16.25
C PHE A 212 3.92 13.19 15.77
N THR A 213 3.05 12.44 15.09
CA THR A 213 1.76 12.93 14.60
C THR A 213 0.90 13.47 15.75
N MET A 214 0.72 12.70 16.82
CA MET A 214 -0.12 13.10 17.95
C MET A 214 0.43 14.31 18.70
N ILE A 215 1.76 14.40 18.91
CA ILE A 215 2.38 15.56 19.56
C ILE A 215 2.18 16.81 18.71
N VAL A 216 2.46 16.73 17.40
CA VAL A 216 2.35 17.89 16.50
C VAL A 216 0.91 18.37 16.42
N THR A 217 -0.05 17.47 16.21
CA THR A 217 -1.46 17.87 16.09
C THR A 217 -2.02 18.38 17.40
N PHE A 218 -1.71 17.74 18.53
CA PHE A 218 -2.11 18.21 19.86
C PHE A 218 -1.51 19.59 20.18
N ALA A 219 -0.23 19.80 19.89
CA ALA A 219 0.43 21.09 20.11
C ALA A 219 -0.24 22.20 19.28
N ILE A 220 -0.51 21.96 18.00
CA ILE A 220 -1.25 22.92 17.17
C ILE A 220 -2.64 23.17 17.74
N GLY A 221 -3.38 22.12 18.10
CA GLY A 221 -4.71 22.24 18.69
C GLY A 221 -4.73 23.07 19.97
N SER A 222 -3.72 22.88 20.83
CA SER A 222 -3.60 23.63 22.09
C SER A 222 -3.44 25.14 21.91
N LEU A 223 -3.01 25.61 20.73
CA LEU A 223 -2.96 27.05 20.39
C LEU A 223 -4.36 27.67 20.21
N PHE A 224 -5.38 26.85 19.99
CA PHE A 224 -6.77 27.26 19.76
C PHE A 224 -7.69 26.97 20.95
N ARG A 225 -7.12 26.62 22.11
CA ARG A 225 -7.88 26.22 23.31
C ARG A 225 -8.54 27.39 24.03
#